data_AF-A0ABD0N964-F1
#
_entry.id   AF-A0ABD0N964-F1
#
_cell.length_a   1.000
_cell.length_b   1.000
_cell.length_c   1.000
_cell.angle_alpha   90.00
_cell.angle_beta   90.00
_cell.angle_gamma   90.00
#
_symmetry.space_group_name_H-M   'P 1'
#
loop_
_entity.id
_entity.type
_entity.pdbx_description
1 polymer ?
#
loop_
_entity_poly.entity_id
_entity_poly.type
_entity_poly.pdbx_seq_one_letter_code
_entity_poly.pdbx_strand_id
1 'polypeptide(L)' 'CNVLYLNSVETESLTGPQAIAKATGATMSRSPRPSATVVHFKVSAQGITLTDSQR' A
#
# COMPACT_ATOMS: atom_id res chain seq x y z
N CYS A 1 0.08 14.41 -2.01
CA CYS A 1 -0.65 14.36 -0.72
C CYS A 1 0.02 13.38 0.22
N ASN A 2 -0.05 13.57 1.53
CA ASN A 2 0.53 12.62 2.48
C ASN A 2 -0.48 11.49 2.76
N VAL A 3 0.01 10.26 2.73
CA VAL A 3 -0.77 9.04 3.01
C VAL A 3 0.04 8.09 3.88
N LEU A 4 -0.62 7.07 4.45
CA LEU A 4 0.05 6.00 5.17
C LEU A 4 0.30 4.82 4.23
N TYR A 5 1.58 4.48 4.02
CA TYR A 5 1.97 3.21 3.46
C TYR A 5 1.92 2.13 4.55
N LEU A 6 1.11 1.10 4.36
CA LEU A 6 0.93 0.01 5.32
C LEU A 6 1.86 -1.17 5.01
N ASN A 7 1.76 -1.69 3.79
CA ASN A 7 2.56 -2.78 3.24
C ASN A 7 2.24 -2.97 1.76
N SER A 8 2.96 -3.91 1.13
CA SER A 8 2.63 -4.51 -0.15
C SER A 8 2.25 -5.97 0.05
N VAL A 9 1.18 -6.44 -0.60
CA VAL A 9 0.71 -7.82 -0.57
C VAL A 9 0.71 -8.37 -1.99
N GLU A 10 1.31 -9.54 -2.19
CA GLU A 10 1.28 -10.22 -3.48
C GLU A 10 -0.10 -10.80 -3.76
N THR A 11 -0.60 -10.54 -4.98
CA THR A 11 -1.97 -10.87 -5.38
C THR A 11 -2.04 -11.97 -6.44
N GLU A 12 -0.89 -12.46 -6.92
CA GLU A 12 -0.77 -13.45 -8.00
C GLU A 12 -1.50 -13.00 -9.26
N SER A 13 -2.55 -13.73 -9.68
CA SER A 13 -3.38 -13.40 -10.83
C SER A 13 -4.65 -12.60 -10.48
N LEU A 14 -4.94 -12.39 -9.19
CA LEU A 14 -6.11 -11.62 -8.79
C LEU A 14 -5.93 -10.15 -9.18
N THR A 15 -7.00 -9.55 -9.70
CA THR A 15 -7.02 -8.14 -10.10
C THR A 15 -8.28 -7.44 -9.58
N GLY A 16 -8.33 -6.10 -9.69
CA GLY A 16 -9.51 -5.31 -9.35
C GLY A 16 -9.99 -5.48 -7.90
N PRO A 17 -11.30 -5.53 -7.64
CA PRO A 17 -11.85 -5.64 -6.29
C PRO A 17 -11.39 -6.86 -5.50
N GLN A 18 -11.14 -7.99 -6.17
CA GLN A 18 -10.70 -9.23 -5.51
C GLN A 18 -9.27 -9.09 -4.96
N ALA A 19 -8.37 -8.45 -5.71
CA ALA A 19 -7.02 -8.15 -5.25
C ALA A 19 -7.02 -7.23 -4.02
N ILE A 20 -7.89 -6.22 -4.02
CA ILE A 20 -8.06 -5.29 -2.90
C ILE A 20 -8.57 -6.03 -1.66
N ALA A 21 -9.57 -6.92 -1.80
CA ALA A 21 -10.11 -7.70 -0.70
C ALA A 21 -9.06 -8.64 -0.08
N LYS A 22 -8.29 -9.37 -0.92
CA LYS A 22 -7.17 -10.22 -0.47
C LYS A 22 -6.11 -9.41 0.28
N ALA A 23 -5.64 -8.31 -0.31
CA ALA A 23 -4.63 -7.46 0.30
C ALA A 23 -5.10 -6.90 1.65
N THR A 24 -6.33 -6.38 1.70
CA THR A 24 -6.91 -5.83 2.94
C THR A 24 -7.02 -6.89 4.03
N GLY A 25 -7.55 -8.08 3.69
CA GLY A 25 -7.66 -9.19 4.62
C GLY A 25 -6.31 -9.61 5.19
N ALA A 26 -5.31 -9.80 4.32
CA ALA A 26 -3.96 -10.19 4.71
C ALA A 26 -3.27 -9.12 5.59
N THR A 27 -3.44 -7.84 5.28
CA THR A 27 -2.87 -6.75 6.08
C THR A 27 -3.50 -6.66 7.46
N MET A 28 -4.82 -6.85 7.57
CA MET A 28 -5.53 -6.81 8.86
C MET A 28 -5.28 -8.04 9.73
N SER A 29 -5.06 -9.22 9.12
CA SER A 29 -4.76 -10.46 9.85
C SER A 29 -3.30 -10.59 10.29
N ARG A 30 -2.41 -9.70 9.82
CA ARG A 30 -0.97 -9.77 10.11
C ARG A 30 -0.68 -9.41 11.57
N SER A 31 0.04 -10.30 12.25
CA SER A 31 0.52 -10.13 13.62
C SER A 31 2.02 -10.47 13.70
N PRO A 32 2.89 -9.57 14.20
CA PRO A 32 2.57 -8.22 14.65
C PRO A 32 2.13 -7.30 13.50
N ARG A 33 1.36 -6.25 13.82
CA ARG A 33 0.92 -5.28 12.82
C ARG A 33 2.12 -4.50 12.29
N PRO A 34 2.26 -4.31 10.97
CA PRO A 34 3.33 -3.48 10.42
C PRO A 34 3.16 -2.02 10.86
N SER A 35 4.27 -1.35 11.14
CA SER A 35 4.26 0.10 11.36
C SER A 35 3.94 0.81 10.06
N ALA A 36 3.01 1.76 10.10
CA ALA A 36 2.68 2.59 8.95
C ALA A 36 3.73 3.69 8.74
N THR A 37 4.10 3.95 7.50
CA THR A 37 5.04 5.03 7.13
C THR A 37 4.27 6.15 6.43
N VAL A 38 4.48 7.40 6.85
CA VAL A 38 3.93 8.56 6.13
C VAL A 38 4.74 8.77 4.85
N VAL A 39 4.08 8.65 3.70
CA VAL A 39 4.70 8.86 2.39
C VAL A 39 4.00 9.99 1.64
N HIS A 40 4.76 10.76 0.88
CA HIS A 40 4.23 11.69 -0.09
C HIS A 40 3.81 10.93 -1.36
N PHE A 41 2.51 10.87 -1.61
CA PHE A 41 1.90 10.25 -2.77
C PHE A 41 1.74 11.29 -3.88
N LYS A 42 2.46 11.08 -4.98
CA LYS A 42 2.41 11.93 -6.19
C LYS A 42 1.84 11.13 -7.36
N VAL A 43 0.87 11.73 -8.05
CA VAL A 43 0.30 11.21 -9.31
C VAL A 43 0.73 12.15 -10.44
N SER A 44 1.20 11.57 -11.55
CA SER A 44 1.46 12.31 -12.79
C SER A 44 1.10 11.45 -14.00
N ALA A 45 1.23 12.02 -15.20
CA ALA A 45 1.05 11.29 -16.46
C ALA A 45 2.04 10.12 -16.65
N GLN A 46 3.16 10.14 -15.91
CA GLN A 46 4.20 9.09 -15.95
C GLN A 46 3.94 7.97 -14.94
N GLY A 47 2.97 8.13 -14.03
CA GLY A 47 2.58 7.12 -13.05
C GLY A 47 2.45 7.65 -11.62
N ILE A 48 2.71 6.75 -10.66
CA ILE A 48 2.59 7.00 -9.23
C ILE A 48 3.99 6.94 -8.61
N THR A 49 4.33 7.92 -7.76
CA THR A 49 5.57 7.92 -6.97
C THR A 49 5.21 8.04 -5.49
N LEU A 50 5.84 7.18 -4.68
CA LEU A 50 5.80 7.23 -3.22
C LEU A 50 7.18 7.69 -2.73
N THR A 51 7.21 8.78 -1.97
CA THR A 51 8.45 9.26 -1.34
C THR A 51 8.28 9.16 0.17
N ASP A 52 9.18 8.45 0.86
CA ASP A 52 9.22 8.47 2.32
C ASP A 52 9.50 9.90 2.79
N SER A 53 8.64 10.45 3.64
CA SER A 53 8.76 11.83 4.11
C SER A 53 9.75 11.99 5.28
N GLN A 54 10.18 10.88 5.88
CA GLN A 54 11.10 10.87 7.01
C GLN A 54 12.56 10.59 6.61
N ARG A 55 12.84 10.44 5.31
CA ARG A 55 14.16 10.08 4.80
C ARG A 55 14.51 10.85 3.53
#